data_AF-A0A328RNL9-F1
#
_entry.id   AF-A0A328RNL9-F1
#
_cell.length_a   1.000
_cell.length_b   1.000
_cell.length_c   1.000
_cell.angle_alpha   90.00
_cell.angle_beta   90.00
_cell.angle_gamma   90.00
#
_symmetry.space_group_name_H-M   'P 1'
#
loop_
_entity.id
_entity.type
_entity.pdbx_description
1 polymer ?
#
loop_
_entity_poly.entity_id
_entity_poly.type
_entity_poly.pdbx_seq_one_letter_code
_entity_poly.pdbx_strand_id
1 'polypeptide(L)'
;MTLSKENASFLKEKYTFFSDPNTIKKASKKLCKLLPSPSSYDRLVGVELGSVALASLLSLNSKKPSLLLRKASKKYGTLKLIEGNFNKHETVVIIEDVLHSEEQISETLEKLETAELNVHSIITYKNFLSIENFKNIPIISLISEKNEV
;
A
#
# COMPACT_ATOMS: atom_id res chain seq x y z
N MET A 1 1.61 21.50 -5.57
CA MET A 1 2.80 21.31 -4.73
C MET A 1 3.90 20.76 -5.63
N THR A 2 5.00 21.49 -5.82
CA THR A 2 6.11 21.04 -6.69
C THR A 2 6.99 20.09 -5.89
N LEU A 3 7.12 18.82 -6.31
CA LEU A 3 8.02 17.86 -5.68
C LEU A 3 9.46 18.37 -5.70
N SER A 4 10.19 18.21 -4.60
CA SER A 4 11.63 18.50 -4.55
C SER A 4 12.40 17.65 -5.58
N LYS A 5 13.57 18.11 -6.03
CA LYS A 5 14.43 17.33 -6.95
C LYS A 5 14.78 15.95 -6.40
N GLU A 6 15.00 15.87 -5.08
CA GLU A 6 15.30 14.63 -4.37
C GLU A 6 14.10 13.67 -4.34
N ASN A 7 12.90 14.20 -4.05
CA ASN A 7 11.66 13.41 -4.09
C ASN A 7 11.35 12.90 -5.51
N ALA A 8 11.62 13.73 -6.53
CA ALA A 8 11.50 13.33 -7.94
C ALA A 8 12.51 12.24 -8.34
N SER A 9 13.75 12.30 -7.82
CA SER A 9 14.75 11.25 -8.04
C SER A 9 14.35 9.94 -7.38
N PHE A 10 13.85 10.00 -6.14
CA PHE A 10 13.34 8.82 -5.44
C PHE A 10 12.19 8.15 -6.19
N LEU A 11 11.21 8.92 -6.68
CA LEU A 11 10.10 8.40 -7.48
C LEU A 11 10.56 7.71 -8.77
N LYS A 12 11.66 8.19 -9.38
CA LYS A 12 12.24 7.61 -10.60
C LYS A 12 12.95 6.28 -10.33
N GLU A 13 13.59 6.15 -9.17
CA GLU A 13 14.41 4.99 -8.81
C GLU A 13 13.73 4.01 -7.85
N LYS A 14 12.50 4.31 -7.41
CA LYS A 14 11.77 3.46 -6.44
C LYS A 14 11.60 2.01 -6.89
N TYR A 15 11.71 1.71 -8.17
CA TYR A 15 11.65 0.32 -8.64
C TYR A 15 12.97 -0.43 -8.46
N THR A 16 14.10 0.27 -8.44
CA THR A 16 15.42 -0.32 -8.12
C THR A 16 15.43 -0.89 -6.70
N PHE A 17 14.69 -0.29 -5.77
CA PHE A 17 14.47 -0.83 -4.43
C PHE A 17 13.92 -2.27 -4.44
N PHE A 18 13.09 -2.64 -5.42
CA PHE A 18 12.56 -4.00 -5.55
C PHE A 18 13.58 -5.00 -6.13
N SER A 19 14.63 -4.52 -6.79
CA SER A 19 15.64 -5.36 -7.44
C SER A 19 16.77 -5.83 -6.52
N ASP A 20 16.97 -5.22 -5.34
CA ASP A 20 17.94 -5.69 -4.36
C ASP A 20 17.27 -6.56 -3.27
N PRO A 21 17.55 -7.87 -3.21
CA PRO A 21 16.93 -8.77 -2.23
C PRO A 21 17.26 -8.39 -0.78
N ASN A 22 18.41 -7.76 -0.51
CA ASN A 22 18.77 -7.37 0.85
C ASN A 22 17.95 -6.16 1.32
N THR A 23 17.80 -5.15 0.45
CA THR A 23 17.01 -3.96 0.73
C THR A 23 15.53 -4.31 0.94
N ILE A 24 14.92 -5.06 0.02
CA ILE A 24 13.50 -5.40 0.13
C ILE A 24 13.21 -6.31 1.35
N LYS A 25 14.15 -7.20 1.72
CA LYS A 25 14.05 -8.02 2.94
C LYS A 25 14.10 -7.17 4.21
N LYS A 26 15.00 -6.17 4.28
CA LYS A 26 15.08 -5.25 5.42
C LYS A 26 13.81 -4.39 5.52
N ALA A 27 13.37 -3.83 4.40
CA ALA A 27 12.18 -2.98 4.35
C ALA A 27 10.90 -3.74 4.70
N SER A 28 10.68 -4.94 4.13
CA SER A 28 9.52 -5.76 4.44
C SER A 28 9.45 -6.13 5.93
N LYS A 29 10.58 -6.46 6.57
CA LYS A 29 10.63 -6.68 8.03
C LYS A 29 10.24 -5.45 8.83
N LYS A 30 10.68 -4.25 8.41
CA LYS A 30 10.32 -3.00 9.10
C LYS A 30 8.84 -2.65 8.89
N LEU A 31 8.36 -2.71 7.66
CA LEU A 31 6.95 -2.48 7.32
C LEU A 31 6.02 -3.47 8.02
N CYS A 32 6.41 -4.75 8.14
CA CYS A 32 5.63 -5.75 8.85
C CYS A 32 5.42 -5.42 10.34
N LYS A 33 6.33 -4.66 10.97
CA LYS A 33 6.17 -4.19 12.35
C LYS A 33 5.17 -3.04 12.48
N LEU A 34 4.84 -2.37 11.39
CA LEU A 34 3.84 -1.29 11.34
C LEU A 34 2.42 -1.84 11.13
N LEU A 35 2.29 -3.13 10.81
CA LEU A 35 0.98 -3.78 10.68
C LEU A 35 0.23 -3.73 12.02
N PRO A 36 -1.09 -3.52 11.98
CA PRO A 36 -1.90 -3.55 13.19
C PRO A 36 -1.97 -4.98 13.75
N SER A 37 -2.65 -5.15 14.89
CA SER A 37 -2.86 -6.47 15.49
C SER A 37 -3.38 -7.46 14.45
N PRO A 38 -2.85 -8.69 14.36
CA PRO A 38 -3.36 -9.70 13.43
C PRO A 38 -4.86 -9.98 13.57
N SER A 39 -5.49 -9.69 14.69
CA SER A 39 -6.93 -9.88 14.89
C SER A 39 -7.79 -8.72 14.38
N SER A 40 -7.21 -7.57 14.00
CA SER A 40 -7.98 -6.37 13.60
C SER A 40 -8.18 -6.21 12.10
N TYR A 41 -7.69 -7.17 11.30
CA TYR A 41 -7.83 -7.17 9.85
C TYR A 41 -7.75 -8.58 9.28
N ASP A 42 -8.34 -8.77 8.11
CA ASP A 42 -8.43 -10.05 7.41
C ASP A 42 -7.36 -10.18 6.34
N ARG A 43 -7.09 -9.10 5.59
CA ARG A 43 -6.21 -9.13 4.40
C ARG A 43 -5.33 -7.91 4.24
N LEU A 44 -4.28 -8.10 3.46
CA LEU A 44 -3.47 -7.02 2.90
C LEU A 44 -3.97 -6.70 1.48
N VAL A 45 -3.88 -5.45 1.05
CA VAL A 45 -4.16 -5.05 -0.33
C VAL A 45 -2.95 -4.31 -0.89
N GLY A 46 -2.30 -4.86 -1.90
CA GLY A 46 -1.25 -4.17 -2.64
C GLY A 46 -1.81 -3.49 -3.88
N VAL A 47 -1.59 -2.19 -4.02
CA VAL A 47 -1.97 -1.43 -5.22
C VAL A 47 -0.94 -1.62 -6.34
N GLU A 48 -1.40 -1.81 -7.57
CA GLU A 48 -0.53 -1.93 -8.74
C GLU A 48 0.34 -0.67 -8.94
N LEU A 49 1.65 -0.76 -9.21
CA LEU A 49 2.45 -1.95 -9.50
C LEU A 49 3.33 -2.39 -8.31
N GLY A 50 4.17 -1.49 -7.79
CA GLY A 50 5.22 -1.83 -6.81
C GLY A 50 4.68 -2.36 -5.49
N SER A 51 3.54 -1.85 -5.05
CA SER A 51 2.95 -2.19 -3.75
C SER A 51 2.42 -3.62 -3.68
N VAL A 52 2.16 -4.26 -4.84
CA VAL A 52 1.82 -5.69 -4.93
C VAL A 52 2.97 -6.58 -4.46
N ALA A 53 4.22 -6.23 -4.82
CA ALA A 53 5.40 -6.98 -4.39
C ALA A 53 5.60 -6.84 -2.87
N LEU A 54 5.40 -5.64 -2.31
CA LEU A 54 5.42 -5.44 -0.86
C LEU A 54 4.32 -6.23 -0.15
N ALA A 55 3.08 -6.15 -0.63
CA ALA A 55 1.95 -6.86 -0.04
C ALA A 55 2.19 -8.38 -0.03
N SER A 56 2.79 -8.93 -1.08
CA SER A 56 3.14 -10.35 -1.16
C SER A 56 4.19 -10.75 -0.11
N LEU A 57 5.22 -9.92 0.08
CA LEU A 57 6.26 -10.16 1.11
C LEU A 57 5.71 -9.99 2.54
N LEU A 58 4.87 -8.99 2.76
CA LEU A 58 4.23 -8.78 4.06
C LEU A 58 3.27 -9.94 4.36
N SER A 59 2.52 -10.43 3.38
CA SER A 59 1.65 -11.60 3.48
C SER A 59 2.42 -12.83 3.96
N LEU A 60 3.59 -13.10 3.35
CA LEU A 60 4.47 -14.19 3.79
C LEU A 60 4.92 -14.02 5.24
N ASN A 61 5.31 -12.81 5.63
CA ASN A 61 5.84 -12.53 6.97
C ASN A 61 4.76 -12.51 8.06
N SER A 62 3.56 -11.98 7.77
CA SER A 62 2.45 -11.85 8.71
C SER A 62 1.48 -13.02 8.69
N LYS A 63 1.64 -13.95 7.73
CA LYS A 63 0.71 -15.06 7.47
C LYS A 63 -0.72 -14.58 7.19
N LYS A 64 -0.86 -13.44 6.53
CA LYS A 64 -2.15 -12.85 6.14
C LYS A 64 -2.32 -12.88 4.62
N PRO A 65 -3.45 -13.39 4.10
CA PRO A 65 -3.70 -13.34 2.66
C PRO A 65 -3.62 -11.91 2.11
N SER A 66 -3.11 -11.77 0.89
CA SER A 66 -3.07 -10.49 0.19
C SER A 66 -3.95 -10.52 -1.06
N LEU A 67 -4.53 -9.35 -1.38
CA LEU A 67 -5.23 -9.06 -2.63
C LEU A 67 -4.37 -8.12 -3.48
N LEU A 68 -4.55 -8.20 -4.80
CA LEU A 68 -3.98 -7.26 -5.74
C LEU A 68 -5.09 -6.31 -6.20
N LEU A 69 -4.91 -5.00 -5.96
CA LEU A 69 -5.78 -3.96 -6.48
C LEU A 69 -5.17 -3.34 -7.73
N ARG A 70 -5.88 -3.43 -8.85
CA ARG A 70 -5.48 -2.85 -10.14
C ARG A 70 -5.78 -1.35 -10.17
N LYS A 71 -4.96 -0.61 -10.90
CA LYS A 71 -5.24 0.82 -11.17
C LYS A 71 -6.39 1.01 -12.15
N ALA A 72 -6.48 0.13 -13.15
CA ALA A 72 -7.55 0.12 -14.15
C ALA A 72 -8.06 -1.31 -14.38
N SER A 73 -9.30 -1.43 -14.85
CA SER A 73 -9.87 -2.72 -15.24
C SER A 73 -9.16 -3.28 -16.47
N LYS A 74 -9.15 -4.61 -16.60
CA LYS A 74 -8.65 -5.26 -17.82
C LYS A 74 -9.53 -4.87 -19.01
N LYS A 75 -8.92 -4.67 -20.19
CA LYS A 75 -9.65 -4.53 -21.46
C LYS A 75 -10.28 -5.85 -21.95
N TYR A 76 -9.78 -7.00 -21.47
CA TYR A 76 -10.26 -8.34 -21.83
C TYR A 76 -10.21 -9.29 -20.62
N GLY A 77 -11.23 -10.13 -20.45
CA GLY A 77 -11.40 -11.04 -19.30
C GLY A 77 -12.36 -10.49 -18.24
N THR A 78 -12.29 -10.99 -17.00
CA THR A 78 -13.14 -10.48 -15.92
C THR A 78 -12.75 -9.03 -15.61
N LEU A 79 -13.70 -8.09 -15.70
CA LEU A 79 -13.53 -6.65 -15.44
C LEU A 79 -13.25 -6.32 -13.95
N LYS A 80 -12.73 -7.29 -13.18
CA LYS A 80 -12.46 -7.17 -11.75
C LYS A 80 -11.27 -6.26 -11.51
N LEU A 81 -11.44 -5.29 -10.61
CA LEU A 81 -10.38 -4.41 -10.14
C LEU A 81 -9.55 -5.05 -9.02
N ILE A 82 -10.11 -6.03 -8.31
CA ILE A 82 -9.47 -6.74 -7.19
C ILE A 82 -9.29 -8.20 -7.59
N GLU A 83 -8.05 -8.67 -7.54
CA GLU A 83 -7.66 -10.06 -7.80
C GLU A 83 -7.36 -10.77 -6.48
N GLY A 84 -7.85 -12.00 -6.33
CA GLY A 84 -7.79 -12.80 -5.11
C GLY A 84 -9.19 -13.14 -4.57
N ASN A 85 -9.24 -14.04 -3.60
CA ASN A 85 -10.48 -14.46 -2.96
C ASN A 85 -10.70 -13.63 -1.69
N PHE A 86 -11.88 -13.04 -1.55
CA PHE A 86 -12.29 -12.28 -0.37
C PHE A 86 -13.80 -12.36 -0.19
N ASN A 87 -14.26 -12.07 1.02
CA ASN A 87 -15.66 -11.92 1.33
C ASN A 87 -15.98 -10.43 1.54
N LYS A 88 -17.23 -10.07 1.28
CA LYS A 88 -17.73 -8.74 1.62
C LYS A 88 -17.57 -8.49 3.12
N HIS A 89 -17.35 -7.22 3.47
CA HIS A 89 -17.17 -6.70 4.82
C HIS A 89 -15.90 -7.16 5.55
N GLU A 90 -15.02 -7.92 4.89
CA GLU A 90 -13.68 -8.15 5.40
C GLU A 90 -12.91 -6.82 5.53
N THR A 91 -12.07 -6.74 6.55
CA THR A 91 -11.26 -5.56 6.85
C THR A 91 -9.87 -5.73 6.25
N VAL A 92 -9.40 -4.70 5.54
CA VAL A 92 -8.13 -4.71 4.82
C VAL A 92 -7.17 -3.64 5.32
N VAL A 93 -5.88 -3.94 5.19
CA VAL A 93 -4.80 -2.97 5.32
C VAL A 93 -4.22 -2.71 3.93
N ILE A 94 -4.24 -1.44 3.51
CA ILE A 94 -3.67 -1.03 2.23
C ILE A 94 -2.16 -0.94 2.39
N ILE A 95 -1.43 -1.56 1.48
CA ILE A 95 0.02 -1.48 1.37
C ILE A 95 0.35 -0.62 0.16
N GLU A 96 1.14 0.42 0.38
CA GLU A 96 1.67 1.29 -0.66
C GLU A 96 3.20 1.34 -0.62
N ASP A 97 3.83 1.48 -1.78
CA ASP A 97 5.26 1.79 -1.84
C ASP A 97 5.48 3.28 -1.53
N VAL A 98 4.68 4.14 -2.15
CA VAL A 98 4.80 5.58 -2.03
C VAL A 98 3.42 6.22 -2.11
N LEU A 99 3.13 7.08 -1.13
CA LEU A 99 1.99 8.01 -1.21
C LEU A 99 2.50 9.38 -1.64
N HIS A 100 1.89 9.94 -2.69
CA HIS A 100 2.32 11.21 -3.27
C HIS A 100 1.15 12.13 -3.69
N SER A 101 -0.08 11.62 -3.76
CA SER A 101 -1.29 12.42 -3.92
C SER A 101 -2.43 11.86 -3.07
N GLU A 102 -3.31 12.74 -2.60
CA GLU A 102 -4.57 12.33 -1.95
C GLU A 102 -5.53 11.67 -2.95
N GLU A 103 -5.43 12.01 -4.24
CA GLU A 103 -6.22 11.40 -5.32
C GLU A 103 -5.95 9.90 -5.44
N GLN A 104 -4.68 9.46 -5.34
CA GLN A 104 -4.31 8.04 -5.31
C GLN A 104 -5.02 7.31 -4.16
N ILE A 105 -5.12 7.96 -3.00
CA ILE A 105 -5.81 7.40 -1.83
C ILE A 105 -7.31 7.32 -2.11
N SER A 106 -7.94 8.41 -2.58
CA SER A 106 -9.39 8.43 -2.86
C SER A 106 -9.78 7.34 -3.87
N GLU A 107 -9.08 7.24 -4.99
CA GLU A 107 -9.36 6.21 -6.01
C GLU A 107 -9.23 4.79 -5.44
N THR A 108 -8.26 4.56 -4.57
CA THR A 108 -8.05 3.25 -3.93
C THR A 108 -9.20 2.92 -2.99
N LEU A 109 -9.61 3.89 -2.16
CA LEU A 109 -10.73 3.71 -1.22
C LEU A 109 -12.05 3.46 -1.95
N GLU A 110 -12.35 4.22 -3.01
CA GLU A 110 -13.58 4.05 -3.80
C GLU A 110 -13.69 2.64 -4.40
N LYS A 111 -12.58 2.08 -4.88
CA LYS A 111 -12.54 0.72 -5.44
C LYS A 111 -12.77 -0.35 -4.37
N LEU A 112 -12.23 -0.16 -3.17
CA LEU A 112 -12.42 -1.07 -2.04
C LEU A 112 -13.83 -0.98 -1.46
N GLU A 113 -14.38 0.23 -1.37
CA GLU A 113 -15.75 0.50 -0.95
C GLU A 113 -16.76 -0.13 -1.92
N THR A 114 -16.56 0.00 -3.23
CA THR A 114 -17.38 -0.65 -4.26
C THR A 114 -17.36 -2.19 -4.12
N ALA A 115 -16.27 -2.75 -3.61
CA ALA A 115 -16.15 -4.18 -3.31
C ALA A 115 -16.66 -4.56 -1.90
N GLU A 116 -17.23 -3.61 -1.17
CA GLU A 116 -17.74 -3.74 0.20
C GLU A 116 -16.67 -4.16 1.21
N LEU A 117 -15.42 -3.75 0.99
CA LEU A 117 -14.31 -3.98 1.92
C LEU A 117 -14.13 -2.80 2.87
N ASN A 118 -13.87 -3.10 4.14
CA ASN A 118 -13.58 -2.09 5.16
C ASN A 118 -12.08 -1.79 5.18
N VAL A 119 -11.67 -0.54 5.33
CA VAL A 119 -10.25 -0.16 5.38
C VAL A 119 -9.83 0.21 6.80
N HIS A 120 -8.88 -0.54 7.35
CA HIS A 120 -8.33 -0.28 8.69
C HIS A 120 -7.31 0.85 8.69
N SER A 121 -6.31 0.77 7.81
CA SER A 121 -5.18 1.69 7.75
C SER A 121 -4.46 1.59 6.41
N ILE A 122 -3.67 2.62 6.11
CA ILE A 122 -2.73 2.63 4.98
C ILE A 122 -1.32 2.55 5.55
N ILE A 123 -0.55 1.56 5.11
CA ILE A 123 0.86 1.41 5.45
C ILE A 123 1.68 1.68 4.21
N THR A 124 2.61 2.63 4.29
CA THR A 124 3.44 3.01 3.16
C THR A 124 4.93 2.96 3.47
N TYR A 125 5.76 2.65 2.48
CA TYR A 125 7.21 2.78 2.64
C TYR A 125 7.63 4.24 2.77
N LYS A 126 7.16 5.12 1.86
CA LYS A 126 7.41 6.57 1.96
C LYS A 126 6.11 7.37 1.80
N ASN A 127 5.88 8.31 2.70
CA ASN A 127 4.78 9.26 2.61
C ASN A 127 5.30 10.66 2.24
N PHE A 128 5.02 11.12 1.02
CA PHE A 128 5.28 12.49 0.57
C PHE A 128 4.15 13.46 0.89
N LEU A 129 3.05 12.97 1.45
CA LEU A 129 1.98 13.84 1.92
C LEU A 129 2.27 14.26 3.36
N SER A 130 1.99 15.52 3.69
CA SER A 130 2.11 16.05 5.06
C SER A 130 0.91 15.68 5.94
N ILE A 131 0.21 14.57 5.64
CA ILE A 131 -0.95 14.06 6.37
C ILE A 131 -0.66 12.69 6.97
N GLU A 132 -1.20 12.44 8.16
CA GLU A 132 -1.06 11.18 8.91
C GLU A 132 -2.39 10.41 8.99
N ASN A 133 -3.45 10.96 8.41
CA ASN A 133 -4.75 10.33 8.27
C ASN A 133 -5.46 10.88 7.04
N PHE A 134 -6.35 10.08 6.45
CA PHE A 134 -7.23 10.50 5.36
C PHE A 134 -8.63 9.96 5.63
N LYS A 135 -9.65 10.82 5.76
CA LYS A 135 -11.03 10.42 6.10
C LYS A 135 -11.11 9.47 7.31
N ASN A 136 -10.38 9.79 8.40
CA ASN A 136 -10.25 8.97 9.62
C ASN A 136 -9.50 7.64 9.47
N ILE A 137 -8.92 7.35 8.30
CA ILE A 137 -8.06 6.17 8.09
C ILE A 137 -6.62 6.58 8.40
N PRO A 138 -5.95 5.93 9.38
CA PRO A 138 -4.56 6.22 9.70
C PRO A 138 -3.61 5.90 8.55
N ILE A 139 -2.63 6.78 8.33
CA ILE A 139 -1.51 6.58 7.41
C ILE A 139 -0.25 6.39 8.24
N ILE A 140 0.34 5.20 8.15
CA ILE A 140 1.53 4.81 8.91
C ILE A 140 2.66 4.61 7.91
N SER A 141 3.71 5.42 7.98
CA SER A 141 4.84 5.35 7.05
C SER A 141 6.12 4.87 7.71
N LEU A 142 6.94 4.15 6.94
CA LEU A 142 8.30 3.80 7.38
C LEU A 142 9.23 5.02 7.28
N ILE A 143 9.08 5.81 6.22
CA ILE A 143 9.79 7.07 6.00
C ILE A 143 8.75 8.18 5.87
N SER A 144 8.86 9.20 6.72
CA SER A 144 8.09 10.45 6.63
C SER A 144 9.03 11.61 6.34
N GLU A 145 8.53 12.70 5.74
CA GLU A 145 9.33 13.92 5.54
C GLU A 145 9.92 14.48 6.84
N LYS A 146 9.34 14.16 8.01
CA LYS A 146 9.83 14.56 9.33
C LYS A 146 11.03 13.74 9.83
N ASN A 147 11.37 12.63 9.18
CA ASN A 147 12.41 11.68 9.61
C ASN A 147 13.67 11.71 8.72
N GLU A 148 13.82 12.73 7.86
CA GLU A 148 15.07 13.02 7.18
C GLU A 148 15.91 13.99 8.05
N VAL A 149 16.55 13.43 9.09
CA VAL A 149 17.67 14.05 9.84
C VAL A 149 18.82 13.05 9.91
#